data_AF-A0A9D3USI8-F1
#
_entry.id   AF-A0A9D3USI8-F1
#
_cell.length_a   1.000
_cell.length_b   1.000
_cell.length_c   1.000
_cell.angle_alpha   90.00
_cell.angle_beta   90.00
_cell.angle_gamma   90.00
#
_symmetry.space_group_name_H-M   'P 1'
#
loop_
_entity.id
_entity.type
_entity.pdbx_description
1 polymer ?
#
loop_
_entity_poly.entity_id
_entity_poly.type
_entity_poly.pdbx_seq_one_letter_code
_entity_poly.pdbx_strand_id
1 'polypeptide(L)'
;MEELLKNMISFCETWELDFPYMNAQWGRSRNKKENVIVEHHYRVDIFFATIDTQLQELKSRFNENVVELLTFTIALDLKEFFKLFDIDKFGILVNKFYPEDFSQQEKERLPYELKHYELDVYKHPDLKKNINTF
;
A
#
# COMPACT_ATOMS: atom_id res chain seq x y z
N MET A 1 5.26 1.02 22.34
CA MET A 1 6.72 0.85 22.25
C MET A 1 7.20 -0.15 23.30
N GLU A 2 6.80 0.00 24.58
CA GLU A 2 7.05 -1.01 25.62
C GLU A 2 6.50 -2.40 25.28
N GLU A 3 5.33 -2.47 24.64
CA GLU A 3 4.73 -3.74 24.22
C GLU A 3 5.53 -4.45 23.10
N LEU A 4 6.07 -3.68 22.15
CA LEU A 4 6.94 -4.22 21.10
C LEU A 4 8.25 -4.74 21.69
N LEU A 5 8.84 -4.00 22.64
CA LEU A 5 10.04 -4.42 23.37
C LEU A 5 9.78 -5.71 24.16
N LYS A 6 8.65 -5.80 24.86
CA LYS A 6 8.23 -6.99 25.60
C LYS A 6 8.04 -8.21 24.68
N ASN A 7 7.43 -8.00 23.51
CA ASN A 7 7.27 -9.06 22.51
C ASN A 7 8.62 -9.51 21.93
N MET A 8 9.54 -8.59 21.67
CA MET A 8 10.89 -8.91 21.22
C MET A 8 11.68 -9.70 22.27
N ILE A 9 11.61 -9.29 23.55
CA ILE A 9 12.25 -10.02 24.66
C ILE A 9 11.68 -11.43 24.76
N SER A 10 10.34 -11.57 24.77
CA SER A 10 9.69 -12.88 24.82
C SER A 10 10.03 -13.76 23.62
N PHE A 11 10.16 -13.18 22.42
CA PHE A 11 10.61 -13.90 21.23
C PHE A 11 12.05 -14.40 21.41
N CYS A 12 12.97 -13.55 21.84
CA CYS A 12 14.36 -13.94 22.08
C CYS A 12 14.46 -15.06 23.13
N GLU A 13 13.73 -14.95 24.25
CA GLU A 13 13.66 -15.98 25.29
C GLU A 13 13.12 -17.31 24.74
N THR A 14 12.08 -17.27 23.89
CA THR A 14 11.46 -18.47 23.29
C THR A 14 12.43 -19.24 22.40
N TRP A 15 13.33 -18.53 21.72
CA TRP A 15 14.29 -19.11 20.76
C TRP A 15 15.72 -19.20 21.29
N GLU A 16 15.92 -19.03 22.61
CA GLU A 16 17.24 -19.00 23.27
C GLU A 16 18.24 -18.03 22.61
N LEU A 17 17.74 -16.92 22.08
CA LEU A 17 18.57 -15.88 21.47
C LEU A 17 19.06 -14.92 22.55
N ASP A 18 20.36 -14.60 22.52
CA ASP A 18 20.94 -13.58 23.40
C ASP A 18 20.29 -12.21 23.14
N PHE A 19 19.56 -11.70 24.12
CA PHE A 19 19.00 -10.35 24.06
C PHE A 19 20.09 -9.32 24.38
N PRO A 20 20.39 -8.37 23.47
CA PRO A 20 21.44 -7.40 23.71
C PRO A 20 21.05 -6.43 24.84
N TYR A 21 21.97 -6.19 25.78
CA TYR A 21 21.76 -5.24 26.88
C TYR A 21 21.63 -3.82 26.32
N MET A 22 20.42 -3.26 26.34
CA MET A 22 20.07 -2.01 25.64
C MET A 22 20.82 -0.78 26.17
N ASN A 23 21.23 -0.79 27.45
CA ASN A 23 22.04 0.28 28.05
C ASN A 23 23.55 0.08 27.85
N ALA A 24 23.99 -0.99 27.18
CA ALA A 24 25.40 -1.16 26.87
C ALA A 24 25.84 -0.13 25.84
N GLN A 25 27.13 0.18 25.82
CA GLN A 25 27.70 0.96 24.74
C GLN A 25 27.74 0.15 23.45
N TRP A 26 27.24 0.73 22.37
CA TRP A 26 27.30 0.13 21.04
C TRP A 26 28.73 0.20 20.48
N GLY A 27 29.28 -0.95 20.11
CA GLY A 27 30.59 -1.09 19.48
C GLY A 27 31.78 -1.07 20.45
N ARG A 28 32.53 -2.17 20.53
CA ARG A 28 33.82 -2.25 21.27
C ARG A 28 35.00 -1.78 20.41
N SER A 29 34.97 -0.53 19.92
CA SER A 29 36.10 0.03 19.16
C SER A 29 36.87 1.05 19.99
N ARG A 30 38.20 0.91 20.04
CA ARG A 30 39.14 1.72 20.84
C ARG A 30 39.17 3.22 20.45
N ASN A 31 38.54 3.61 19.34
CA ASN A 31 38.60 4.96 18.80
C ASN A 31 37.23 5.42 18.27
N LYS A 32 36.37 6.04 19.10
CA LYS A 32 35.51 7.18 18.71
C LYS A 32 34.72 7.76 19.89
N LYS A 33 34.37 9.05 19.70
CA LYS A 33 34.02 10.10 20.68
C LYS A 33 32.55 10.15 21.11
N GLU A 34 31.73 9.15 20.78
CA GLU A 34 30.28 9.20 21.05
C GLU A 34 29.83 7.94 21.78
N ASN A 35 29.30 8.13 22.99
CA ASN A 35 28.71 7.07 23.82
C ASN A 35 27.31 6.70 23.28
N VAL A 36 27.26 6.17 22.06
CA VAL A 36 26.01 5.64 21.51
C VAL A 36 25.69 4.35 22.25
N ILE A 37 24.53 4.29 22.89
CA ILE A 37 24.04 3.08 23.55
C ILE A 37 23.39 2.14 22.54
N VAL A 38 23.40 0.84 22.84
CA VAL A 38 22.83 -0.23 22.01
C VAL A 38 21.37 0.09 21.65
N GLU A 39 20.59 0.63 22.58
CA GLU A 39 19.21 1.08 22.32
C GLU A 39 19.13 2.09 21.18
N HIS A 40 20.00 3.11 21.19
CA HIS A 40 20.00 4.16 20.16
C HIS A 40 20.34 3.55 18.80
N HIS A 41 21.33 2.65 18.74
CA HIS A 41 21.69 2.00 17.50
C HIS A 41 20.54 1.20 16.89
N TYR A 42 19.89 0.35 17.69
CA TYR A 42 18.76 -0.42 17.19
C TYR A 42 17.58 0.48 16.83
N ARG A 43 17.22 1.46 17.67
CA ARG A 43 16.04 2.30 17.46
C ARG A 43 16.20 3.27 16.30
N VAL A 44 17.32 3.98 16.24
CA VAL A 44 17.54 5.06 15.28
C VAL A 44 18.21 4.53 14.02
N ASP A 45 19.37 3.89 14.17
CA ASP A 45 20.18 3.51 13.01
C ASP A 45 19.62 2.31 12.25
N ILE A 46 18.91 1.41 12.94
CA ILE A 46 18.32 0.22 12.31
C ILE A 46 16.82 0.43 12.09
N PHE A 47 16.01 0.57 13.14
CA PHE A 47 14.55 0.56 13.00
C PHE A 47 14.03 1.76 12.21
N PHE A 48 14.38 3.00 12.59
CA PHE A 48 13.92 4.16 11.84
C PHE A 48 14.49 4.19 10.42
N ALA A 49 15.77 3.88 10.22
CA ALA A 49 16.33 3.77 8.88
C ALA A 49 15.59 2.73 8.01
N THR A 50 15.21 1.58 8.60
CA THR A 50 14.43 0.54 7.92
C THR A 50 13.02 1.04 7.57
N ILE A 51 12.33 1.69 8.52
CA ILE A 51 11.00 2.26 8.29
C ILE A 51 11.05 3.32 7.18
N ASP A 52 12.01 4.23 7.24
CA ASP A 52 12.18 5.28 6.23
C ASP A 52 12.47 4.67 4.86
N THR A 53 13.32 3.64 4.79
CA THR A 53 13.61 2.92 3.55
C THR A 53 12.34 2.26 2.99
N GLN A 54 11.58 1.55 3.82
CA GLN A 54 10.33 0.92 3.38
C GLN A 54 9.29 1.96 2.95
N LEU A 55 9.20 3.09 3.65
CA LEU A 55 8.29 4.18 3.29
C LEU A 55 8.68 4.80 1.94
N GLN A 56 9.97 5.01 1.69
CA GLN A 56 10.45 5.51 0.40
C GLN A 56 10.20 4.50 -0.73
N GLU A 57 10.44 3.21 -0.49
CA GLU A 57 10.15 2.16 -1.45
C GLU A 57 8.66 2.08 -1.78
N LEU A 58 7.79 2.14 -0.76
CA LEU A 58 6.35 2.18 -0.94
C LEU A 58 5.92 3.40 -1.76
N LYS A 59 6.41 4.59 -1.44
CA LYS A 59 6.13 5.82 -2.20
C LYS A 59 6.61 5.74 -3.65
N SER A 60 7.75 5.09 -3.88
CA SER A 60 8.28 4.89 -5.23
C SER A 60 7.46 3.88 -6.03
N ARG A 61 7.01 2.79 -5.42
CA ARG A 61 6.23 1.72 -6.08
C ARG A 61 4.78 2.14 -6.32
N PHE A 62 4.16 2.79 -5.35
CA PHE A 62 2.79 3.30 -5.38
C PHE A 62 2.80 4.81 -5.57
N ASN A 63 3.42 5.26 -6.65
CA ASN A 63 3.32 6.66 -7.04
C ASN A 63 1.88 7.02 -7.43
N GLU A 64 1.60 8.31 -7.59
CA GLU A 64 0.25 8.82 -7.88
C GLU A 64 -0.42 8.10 -9.06
N ASN A 65 0.34 7.84 -10.12
CA ASN A 65 -0.16 7.15 -11.31
C ASN A 65 -0.55 5.69 -11.03
N VAL A 66 0.25 4.95 -10.27
CA VAL A 66 -0.05 3.56 -9.88
C VAL A 66 -1.25 3.51 -8.95
N VAL A 67 -1.34 4.44 -7.99
CA VAL A 67 -2.49 4.52 -7.07
C VAL A 67 -3.78 4.86 -7.82
N GLU A 68 -3.72 5.78 -8.77
CA GLU A 68 -4.85 6.13 -9.62
C GLU A 68 -5.32 4.92 -10.44
N LEU A 69 -4.39 4.18 -11.05
CA LEU A 69 -4.68 2.96 -11.82
C LEU A 69 -5.25 1.83 -10.93
N LEU A 70 -4.73 1.65 -9.71
CA LEU A 70 -5.24 0.66 -8.77
C LEU A 70 -6.66 1.00 -8.30
N THR A 71 -6.89 2.28 -7.95
CA THR A 71 -8.22 2.77 -7.55
C THR A 71 -9.25 2.52 -8.65
N PHE A 72 -8.84 2.71 -9.89
CA PHE A 72 -9.64 2.39 -11.07
C PHE A 72 -9.94 0.89 -11.21
N THR A 73 -8.95 0.01 -11.05
CA THR A 73 -9.20 -1.44 -11.08
C THR A 73 -10.14 -1.89 -9.97
N ILE A 74 -10.09 -1.23 -8.81
CA ILE A 74 -11.00 -1.48 -7.69
C ILE A 74 -12.41 -0.97 -8.00
N ALA A 75 -12.57 0.15 -8.73
CA ALA A 75 -13.88 0.66 -9.15
C ALA A 75 -14.61 -0.29 -10.13
N LEU A 76 -13.88 -1.20 -10.79
CA LEU A 76 -14.46 -2.29 -11.57
C LEU A 76 -14.95 -3.46 -10.70
N ASP A 77 -14.53 -3.55 -9.43
CA ASP A 77 -15.02 -4.56 -8.50
C ASP A 77 -16.45 -4.23 -8.01
N LEU A 78 -17.35 -5.12 -8.42
CA LEU A 78 -18.80 -4.98 -8.33
C LEU A 78 -19.35 -5.15 -6.90
N LYS A 79 -18.55 -5.68 -5.97
CA LYS A 79 -19.04 -6.05 -4.64
C LYS A 79 -18.94 -4.93 -3.61
N GLU A 80 -17.88 -4.14 -3.61
CA GLU A 80 -17.62 -3.21 -2.51
C GLU A 80 -17.37 -1.76 -2.96
N PHE A 81 -16.95 -1.56 -4.21
CA PHE A 81 -16.42 -0.28 -4.65
C PHE A 81 -17.10 0.28 -5.89
N PHE A 82 -18.24 -0.28 -6.30
CA PHE A 82 -19.01 0.22 -7.44
C PHE A 82 -19.40 1.71 -7.32
N LYS A 83 -19.51 2.25 -6.10
CA LYS A 83 -19.69 3.70 -5.87
C LYS A 83 -18.58 4.59 -6.44
N LEU A 84 -17.41 4.03 -6.72
CA LEU A 84 -16.27 4.72 -7.32
C LEU A 84 -16.30 4.64 -8.86
N PHE A 85 -17.26 3.91 -9.44
CA PHE A 85 -17.43 3.76 -10.88
C PHE A 85 -17.86 5.10 -11.51
N ASP A 86 -17.07 5.59 -12.45
CA ASP A 86 -17.25 6.91 -13.08
C ASP A 86 -16.75 6.86 -14.52
N ILE A 87 -17.69 6.72 -15.46
CA ILE A 87 -17.43 6.50 -16.89
C ILE A 87 -16.49 7.56 -17.48
N ASP A 88 -16.59 8.82 -17.05
CA ASP A 88 -15.76 9.90 -17.57
C ASP A 88 -14.30 9.72 -17.11
N LYS A 89 -14.10 9.30 -15.85
CA LYS A 89 -12.76 8.93 -15.36
C LYS A 89 -12.18 7.75 -16.11
N PHE A 90 -13.00 6.77 -16.52
CA PHE A 90 -12.51 5.65 -17.33
C PHE A 90 -11.93 6.11 -18.67
N GLY A 91 -12.61 7.04 -19.34
CA GLY A 91 -12.12 7.63 -20.60
C GLY A 91 -10.80 8.39 -20.42
N ILE A 92 -10.66 9.17 -19.35
CA ILE A 92 -9.41 9.89 -19.04
C ILE A 92 -8.25 8.90 -18.81
N LEU A 93 -8.50 7.84 -18.06
CA LEU A 93 -7.47 6.87 -17.67
C LEU A 93 -7.00 6.00 -18.83
N VAL A 94 -7.91 5.56 -19.71
CA VAL A 94 -7.53 4.82 -20.92
C VAL A 94 -6.65 5.69 -21.81
N ASN A 95 -6.98 6.97 -21.97
CA ASN A 95 -6.14 7.89 -22.73
C ASN A 95 -4.79 8.18 -22.07
N LYS A 96 -4.73 8.19 -20.73
CA LYS A 96 -3.52 8.48 -19.97
C LYS A 96 -2.56 7.29 -19.88
N PHE A 97 -3.07 6.10 -19.61
CA PHE A 97 -2.27 4.91 -19.28
C PHE A 97 -2.17 3.88 -20.41
N TYR A 98 -3.17 3.84 -21.30
CA TYR A 98 -3.27 2.86 -22.38
C TYR A 98 -3.54 3.53 -23.74
N PRO A 99 -2.81 4.60 -24.13
CA PRO A 99 -3.12 5.35 -25.33
C PRO A 99 -2.96 4.53 -26.62
N GLU A 100 -2.04 3.55 -26.63
CA GLU A 100 -1.75 2.72 -27.80
C GLU A 100 -2.49 1.38 -27.80
N ASP A 101 -2.97 0.93 -26.65
CA ASP A 101 -3.68 -0.36 -26.54
C ASP A 101 -5.14 -0.25 -26.99
N PHE A 102 -5.66 0.96 -27.16
CA PHE A 102 -7.01 1.23 -27.64
C PHE A 102 -6.95 2.07 -28.91
N SER A 103 -7.58 1.58 -29.97
CA SER A 103 -7.86 2.37 -31.16
C SER A 103 -8.81 3.53 -30.86
N GLN A 104 -8.83 4.54 -31.72
CA GLN A 104 -9.75 5.67 -31.59
C GLN A 104 -11.22 5.20 -31.54
N GLN A 105 -11.57 4.19 -32.34
CA GLN A 105 -12.94 3.63 -32.36
C GLN A 105 -13.28 2.92 -31.05
N GLU A 106 -12.33 2.20 -30.44
CA GLU A 106 -12.54 1.54 -29.14
C GLU A 106 -12.71 2.57 -28.03
N LYS A 107 -11.92 3.65 -28.05
CA LYS A 107 -12.06 4.78 -27.10
C LYS A 107 -13.42 5.47 -27.22
N GLU A 108 -13.93 5.65 -28.44
CA GLU A 108 -15.26 6.23 -28.68
C GLU A 108 -16.41 5.31 -28.23
N ARG A 109 -16.21 3.99 -28.33
CA ARG A 109 -17.20 2.99 -27.91
C ARG A 109 -17.21 2.72 -26.41
N LEU A 110 -16.05 2.85 -25.76
CA LEU A 110 -15.85 2.52 -24.35
C LEU A 110 -16.90 3.14 -23.40
N PRO A 111 -17.30 4.42 -23.51
CA PRO A 111 -18.34 4.98 -22.64
C PRO A 111 -19.69 4.27 -22.76
N TYR A 112 -20.05 3.82 -23.96
CA TYR A 112 -21.29 3.08 -24.19
C TYR A 112 -21.19 1.68 -23.59
N GLU A 113 -20.08 0.97 -23.77
CA GLU A 113 -19.85 -0.35 -23.17
C GLU A 113 -19.89 -0.28 -21.64
N LEU A 114 -19.25 0.74 -21.05
CA LEU A 114 -19.29 0.98 -19.61
C LEU A 114 -20.68 1.32 -19.09
N LYS A 115 -21.51 1.98 -19.89
CA LYS A 115 -22.92 2.24 -19.54
C LYS A 115 -23.75 0.96 -19.53
N HIS A 116 -23.51 0.06 -20.48
CA HIS A 116 -24.14 -1.27 -20.49
C HIS A 116 -23.69 -2.09 -19.29
N TYR A 117 -22.39 -2.08 -19.00
CA TYR A 117 -21.83 -2.70 -17.81
C TYR A 117 -22.50 -2.20 -16.53
N GLU A 118 -22.62 -0.88 -16.34
CA GLU A 118 -23.32 -0.29 -15.20
C GLU A 118 -24.76 -0.81 -15.08
N LEU A 119 -25.52 -0.86 -16.18
CA LEU A 119 -26.90 -1.36 -16.18
C LEU A 119 -26.99 -2.84 -15.81
N ASP A 120 -26.05 -3.66 -16.28
CA ASP A 120 -26.02 -5.09 -15.98
C ASP A 120 -25.72 -5.35 -14.50
N VAL A 121 -24.85 -4.55 -13.90
CA VAL A 121 -24.55 -4.57 -12.47
C VAL A 121 -25.80 -4.28 -11.64
N TYR A 122 -26.58 -3.26 -12.01
CA TYR A 122 -27.83 -2.91 -11.31
C TYR A 122 -28.91 -4.00 -11.44
N LYS A 123 -28.91 -4.77 -12.53
CA LYS A 123 -29.86 -5.85 -12.77
C LYS A 123 -29.46 -7.15 -12.10
N HIS A 124 -28.18 -7.34 -11.76
CA HIS A 124 -27.69 -8.58 -11.18
C HIS A 124 -28.15 -8.73 -9.71
N PRO A 125 -28.91 -9.78 -9.35
CA PRO A 125 -29.51 -9.94 -8.02
C PRO A 125 -28.51 -9.88 -6.85
N ASP A 126 -27.31 -10.44 -7.05
CA ASP A 126 -26.25 -10.48 -6.02
C ASP A 126 -25.49 -9.17 -5.87
N LEU A 127 -25.44 -8.34 -6.92
CA LEU A 127 -24.70 -7.06 -6.91
C LEU A 127 -25.61 -5.91 -6.47
N LYS A 128 -26.92 -6.00 -6.75
CA LYS A 128 -27.94 -5.06 -6.31
C LYS A 128 -28.03 -4.91 -4.78
N LYS A 129 -27.69 -5.96 -4.01
CA LYS A 129 -27.69 -5.91 -2.54
C LYS A 129 -26.60 -4.98 -1.98
N ASN A 130 -25.47 -4.85 -2.67
CA ASN A 130 -24.31 -4.12 -2.17
C ASN A 130 -24.32 -2.63 -2.53
N ILE A 131 -25.14 -2.21 -3.50
CA ILE A 131 -25.25 -0.81 -3.92
C ILE A 131 -26.23 -0.01 -3.04
N ASN A 132 -27.18 -0.68 -2.37
CA ASN A 132 -28.23 -0.05 -1.56
C ASN A 132 -27.97 -0.13 -0.04
N THR A 133 -26.76 -0.50 0.39
CA THR A 133 -26.42 -0.54 1.80
C THR A 133 -25.65 0.74 2.12
N PHE A 134 -26.24 1.58 3.00
CA PHE A 134 -25.88 2.94 3.46
C PHE A 134 -26.55 4.10 2.71
#